data_AF-A0AAW3M8X8-F1
#
_entry.id   AF-A0AAW3M8X8-F1
#
_cell.length_a   1.000
_cell.length_b   1.000
_cell.length_c   1.000
_cell.angle_alpha   90.00
_cell.angle_beta   90.00
_cell.angle_gamma   90.00
#
_symmetry.space_group_name_H-M   'P 1'
#
loop_
_entity.id
_entity.type
_entity.pdbx_description
1 polymer ?
#
loop_
_entity_poly.entity_id
_entity_poly.type
_entity_poly.pdbx_seq_one_letter_code
_entity_poly.pdbx_strand_id
1 'polypeptide(L)'
;MKPALPKRLESKVRTALAKVRSVRDSIVHGEIKLSEEQAVVDDFDSDPVAFAAKNYPRHDVESYPVQTHISRKRESVEYQRKRKPERWIELEEAEANLARIEAEVLAEVASMRPSAGRLPYPSPLPPFETQRQAKISEHHAFRVQEKADHALYLAQVERESQEEEAELQRQSDLEDERYREERRIQLASMTEDERQALFAQERRVIELLQSGKVTVHDIIAHLNKKNSEKDG
;
A
#
# COMPACT_ATOMS: atom_id res chain seq x y z
N MET A 1 10.09 8.63 47.13
CA MET A 1 9.34 7.48 46.59
C MET A 1 7.86 7.67 46.92
N LYS A 2 6.94 7.54 45.95
CA LYS A 2 5.49 7.68 46.20
C LYS A 2 4.96 6.44 46.97
N PRO A 3 4.01 6.60 47.91
CA PRO A 3 3.52 5.48 48.73
C PRO A 3 2.69 4.49 47.91
N ALA A 4 2.67 3.23 48.36
CA ALA A 4 1.77 2.23 47.81
C ALA A 4 0.30 2.60 48.07
N LEU A 5 -0.55 2.36 47.08
CA LEU A 5 -1.94 2.81 47.02
C LEU A 5 -2.92 1.66 47.22
N PRO A 6 -4.07 1.87 47.89
CA PRO A 6 -5.21 0.98 47.78
C PRO A 6 -5.67 0.84 46.31
N LYS A 7 -6.16 -0.34 45.93
CA LYS A 7 -6.60 -0.66 44.54
C LYS A 7 -7.54 0.37 43.94
N ARG A 8 -8.47 0.92 44.75
CA ARG A 8 -9.41 1.97 44.31
C ARG A 8 -8.69 3.25 43.87
N LEU A 9 -7.71 3.69 44.64
CA LEU A 9 -6.97 4.93 44.39
C LEU A 9 -5.93 4.76 43.28
N GLU A 10 -5.28 3.60 43.22
CA GLU A 10 -4.42 3.23 42.09
C GLU A 10 -5.18 3.31 40.77
N SER A 11 -6.38 2.72 40.69
CA SER A 11 -7.21 2.76 39.48
C SER A 11 -7.58 4.18 39.06
N LYS A 12 -7.81 5.10 40.02
CA LYS A 12 -8.11 6.51 39.76
C LYS A 12 -6.92 7.22 39.11
N VAL A 13 -5.71 7.05 39.67
CA VAL A 13 -4.47 7.60 39.09
C VAL A 13 -4.19 7.01 37.71
N ARG A 14 -4.35 5.69 37.56
CA ARG A 14 -4.12 4.99 36.29
C ARG A 14 -5.07 5.48 35.19
N THR A 15 -6.34 5.70 35.50
CA THR A 15 -7.31 6.26 34.54
C THR A 15 -6.92 7.66 34.09
N ALA A 16 -6.47 8.52 35.01
CA ALA A 16 -5.98 9.85 34.67
C ALA A 16 -4.72 9.81 33.79
N LEU A 17 -3.76 8.94 34.12
CA LEU A 17 -2.56 8.70 33.30
C LEU A 17 -2.91 8.18 31.90
N ALA A 18 -3.90 7.29 31.80
CA ALA A 18 -4.36 6.77 30.51
C ALA A 18 -4.95 7.88 29.63
N LYS A 19 -5.68 8.84 30.21
CA LYS A 19 -6.19 10.01 29.47
C LYS A 19 -5.06 10.89 28.95
N VAL A 20 -4.06 11.21 29.79
CA VAL A 20 -2.87 11.97 29.35
C VAL A 20 -2.16 11.25 28.21
N ARG A 21 -1.92 9.93 28.36
CA ARG A 21 -1.28 9.12 27.31
C ARG A 21 -2.07 9.16 25.99
N SER A 22 -3.39 9.00 26.05
CA SER A 22 -4.26 9.02 24.86
C SER A 22 -4.21 10.37 24.13
N VAL A 23 -4.19 11.49 24.86
CA VAL A 23 -4.09 12.83 24.24
C VAL A 23 -2.70 13.02 23.62
N ARG A 24 -1.62 12.65 24.33
CA ARG A 24 -0.25 12.67 23.80
C ARG A 24 -0.11 11.88 22.50
N ASP A 25 -0.66 10.66 22.49
CA ASP A 25 -0.65 9.80 21.29
C ASP A 25 -1.43 10.43 20.14
N SER A 26 -2.56 11.08 20.43
CA SER A 26 -3.37 11.78 19.42
C SER A 26 -2.66 12.99 18.82
N ILE A 27 -1.87 13.73 19.61
CA ILE A 27 -1.03 14.83 19.11
C ILE A 27 0.03 14.27 18.16
N VAL A 28 0.79 13.26 18.60
CA VAL A 28 1.87 12.67 17.79
C VAL A 28 1.34 12.12 16.46
N HIS A 29 0.25 11.36 16.49
CA HIS A 29 -0.39 10.86 15.26
C HIS A 29 -0.89 11.98 14.36
N GLY A 30 -1.45 13.04 14.95
CA GLY A 30 -1.87 14.22 14.20
C GLY A 30 -0.72 14.92 13.49
N GLU A 31 0.45 15.02 14.14
CA GLU A 31 1.65 15.65 13.55
C GLU A 31 2.26 14.82 12.43
N ILE A 32 2.38 13.50 12.64
CA ILE A 32 2.84 12.56 11.61
C ILE A 32 1.92 12.67 10.38
N LYS A 33 0.61 12.55 10.62
CA LYS A 33 -0.39 12.62 9.54
C LYS A 33 -0.36 13.96 8.81
N LEU A 34 -0.28 15.07 9.55
CA LEU A 34 -0.17 16.40 8.96
C LEU A 34 1.08 16.51 8.08
N SER A 35 2.24 16.04 8.55
CA SER A 35 3.49 16.09 7.79
C SER A 35 3.41 15.25 6.51
N GLU A 36 2.84 14.05 6.58
CA GLU A 36 2.73 13.16 5.42
C GLU A 36 1.73 13.68 4.38
N GLU A 37 0.56 14.14 4.82
CA GLU A 37 -0.45 14.67 3.91
C GLU A 37 -0.05 16.01 3.31
N GLN A 38 0.65 16.85 4.07
CA GLN A 38 1.24 18.07 3.53
C GLN A 38 2.27 17.75 2.46
N ALA A 39 3.17 16.77 2.68
CA ALA A 39 4.16 16.38 1.68
C ALA A 39 3.52 15.89 0.37
N VAL A 40 2.37 15.22 0.43
CA VAL A 40 1.60 14.82 -0.76
C VAL A 40 1.01 16.03 -1.49
N VAL A 41 0.45 16.98 -0.75
CA VAL A 41 -0.07 18.23 -1.34
C VAL A 41 1.05 19.05 -1.96
N ASP A 42 2.19 19.17 -1.29
CA ASP A 42 3.36 19.92 -1.77
C ASP A 42 3.95 19.26 -3.04
N ASP A 43 4.01 17.92 -3.10
CA ASP A 43 4.45 17.16 -4.29
C ASP A 43 3.55 17.51 -5.49
N PHE A 44 2.22 17.46 -5.31
CA PHE A 44 1.26 17.84 -6.34
C PHE A 44 1.34 19.32 -6.72
N ASP A 45 1.40 20.23 -5.75
CA ASP A 45 1.44 21.67 -6.01
C ASP A 45 2.73 22.10 -6.72
N SER A 46 3.83 21.35 -6.55
CA SER A 46 5.10 21.59 -7.22
C SER A 46 5.10 21.17 -8.70
N ASP A 47 4.55 20.00 -9.01
CA ASP A 47 4.40 19.49 -10.38
C ASP A 47 3.19 18.54 -10.48
N PRO A 48 2.00 19.10 -10.79
CA PRO A 48 0.77 18.29 -10.88
C PRO A 48 0.85 17.20 -11.95
N VAL A 49 1.56 17.47 -13.05
CA VAL A 49 1.66 16.56 -14.20
C VAL A 49 2.52 15.37 -13.84
N ALA A 50 3.71 15.60 -13.27
CA ALA A 50 4.57 14.52 -12.80
C ALA A 50 3.90 13.71 -11.67
N PHE A 51 3.19 14.39 -10.75
CA PHE A 51 2.45 13.72 -9.70
C PHE A 51 1.38 12.75 -10.27
N ALA A 52 0.57 13.23 -11.23
CA ALA A 52 -0.48 12.42 -11.85
C ALA A 52 0.13 11.24 -12.62
N ALA A 53 1.19 11.47 -13.42
CA ALA A 53 1.86 10.43 -14.18
C ALA A 53 2.44 9.33 -13.28
N LYS A 54 3.01 9.70 -12.13
CA LYS A 54 3.62 8.79 -11.16
C LYS A 54 2.59 7.97 -10.37
N ASN A 55 1.56 8.63 -9.83
CA ASN A 55 0.65 8.00 -8.86
C ASN A 55 -0.63 7.46 -9.51
N TYR A 56 -0.99 7.96 -10.70
CA TYR A 56 -2.21 7.61 -11.42
C TYR A 56 -1.92 7.36 -12.91
N PRO A 57 -1.23 6.26 -13.26
CA PRO A 57 -0.93 5.94 -14.66
C PRO A 57 -2.26 5.83 -15.44
N ARG A 58 -2.35 6.54 -16.58
CA ARG A 58 -3.55 6.68 -17.46
C ARG A 58 -4.56 7.75 -17.05
N HIS A 59 -4.25 8.55 -16.05
CA HIS A 59 -5.08 9.68 -15.65
C HIS A 59 -4.34 10.99 -15.84
N ASP A 60 -5.06 12.00 -16.30
CA ASP A 60 -4.56 13.38 -16.34
C ASP A 60 -4.76 14.07 -15.00
N VAL A 61 -4.18 15.26 -14.87
CA VAL A 61 -4.25 16.09 -13.67
C VAL A 61 -5.69 16.41 -13.30
N GLU A 62 -6.54 16.68 -14.29
CA GLU A 62 -7.94 17.07 -14.11
C GLU A 62 -8.88 15.88 -13.88
N SER A 63 -8.36 14.65 -13.97
CA SER A 63 -9.15 13.46 -13.73
C SER A 63 -9.74 13.45 -12.32
N TYR A 64 -10.97 12.94 -12.24
CA TYR A 64 -11.66 12.75 -10.98
C TYR A 64 -10.83 12.06 -9.87
N PRO A 65 -10.11 10.94 -10.10
CA PRO A 65 -9.32 10.30 -9.04
C PRO A 65 -8.19 11.20 -8.51
N VAL A 66 -7.51 11.96 -9.38
CA VAL A 66 -6.43 12.87 -8.97
C VAL A 66 -6.99 14.04 -8.17
N GLN A 67 -7.99 14.74 -8.71
CA GLN A 67 -8.61 15.89 -8.05
C GLN A 67 -9.25 15.52 -6.71
N THR A 68 -9.96 14.39 -6.66
CA THR A 68 -10.59 13.90 -5.42
C THR A 68 -9.55 13.54 -4.37
N HIS A 69 -8.42 12.93 -4.77
CA HIS A 69 -7.37 12.59 -3.83
C HIS A 69 -6.77 13.85 -3.19
N ILE A 70 -6.36 14.83 -4.01
CA ILE A 70 -5.73 16.05 -3.52
C ILE A 70 -6.70 16.91 -2.72
N SER A 71 -7.98 17.03 -3.12
CA SER A 71 -8.99 17.73 -2.31
C SER A 71 -9.10 17.14 -0.91
N ARG A 72 -9.22 15.81 -0.80
CA ARG A 72 -9.29 15.13 0.51
C ARG A 72 -8.03 15.33 1.34
N LYS A 73 -6.84 15.36 0.70
CA LYS A 73 -5.58 15.64 1.40
C LYS A 73 -5.54 17.07 1.93
N ARG A 74 -5.95 18.06 1.13
CA ARG A 74 -6.04 19.47 1.56
C ARG A 74 -7.04 19.65 2.71
N GLU A 75 -8.22 19.03 2.62
CA GLU A 75 -9.23 19.04 3.69
C GLU A 75 -8.68 18.43 4.99
N SER A 76 -7.97 17.30 4.88
CA SER A 76 -7.38 16.65 6.05
C SER A 76 -6.25 17.47 6.66
N VAL A 77 -5.39 18.09 5.85
CA VAL A 77 -4.36 19.05 6.31
C VAL A 77 -5.00 20.21 7.07
N GLU A 78 -6.05 20.83 6.49
CA GLU A 78 -6.75 21.94 7.12
C GLU A 78 -7.38 21.50 8.46
N TYR A 79 -8.03 20.34 8.47
CA TYR A 79 -8.61 19.76 9.69
C TYR A 79 -7.54 19.52 10.78
N GLN A 80 -6.40 18.94 10.45
CA GLN A 80 -5.33 18.72 11.44
C GLN A 80 -4.74 20.05 11.94
N ARG A 81 -4.55 21.03 11.06
CA ARG A 81 -4.06 22.37 11.45
C ARG A 81 -5.02 23.05 12.42
N LYS A 82 -6.34 22.96 12.19
CA LYS A 82 -7.38 23.49 13.09
C LYS A 82 -7.44 22.75 14.42
N ARG A 83 -7.36 21.41 14.41
CA ARG A 83 -7.40 20.58 15.63
C ARG A 83 -6.14 20.63 16.48
N LYS A 84 -4.99 20.98 15.90
CA LYS A 84 -3.71 21.02 16.61
C LYS A 84 -3.79 21.85 17.91
N PRO A 85 -4.16 23.14 17.89
CA PRO A 85 -4.24 23.95 19.12
C PRO A 85 -5.21 23.37 20.16
N GLU A 86 -6.37 22.85 19.73
CA GLU A 86 -7.34 22.22 20.63
C GLU A 86 -6.74 21.03 21.37
N ARG A 87 -5.98 20.16 20.69
CA ARG A 87 -5.32 19.01 21.32
C ARG A 87 -4.25 19.41 22.33
N TRP A 88 -3.55 20.52 22.11
CA TRP A 88 -2.58 21.05 23.06
C TRP A 88 -3.27 21.56 24.34
N ILE A 89 -4.39 22.27 24.20
CA ILE A 89 -5.22 22.67 25.33
C ILE A 89 -5.75 21.43 26.08
N GLU A 90 -6.26 20.42 25.36
CA GLU A 90 -6.69 19.16 25.99
C GLU A 90 -5.56 18.44 26.74
N LEU A 91 -4.31 18.56 26.29
CA LEU A 91 -3.16 17.99 26.98
C LEU A 91 -2.91 18.73 28.30
N GLU A 92 -2.88 20.06 28.26
CA GLU A 92 -2.72 20.90 29.47
C GLU A 92 -3.82 20.60 30.49
N GLU A 93 -5.07 20.50 30.05
CA GLU A 93 -6.21 20.12 30.91
C GLU A 93 -6.06 18.72 31.49
N ALA A 94 -5.65 17.75 30.68
CA ALA A 94 -5.45 16.37 31.13
C ALA A 94 -4.30 16.27 32.16
N GLU A 95 -3.20 17.00 31.95
CA GLU A 95 -2.07 17.05 32.87
C GLU A 95 -2.42 17.77 34.18
N ALA A 96 -3.17 18.88 34.12
CA ALA A 96 -3.69 19.56 35.30
C ALA A 96 -4.64 18.65 36.10
N ASN A 97 -5.52 17.92 35.41
CA ASN A 97 -6.42 16.97 36.06
C ASN A 97 -5.67 15.79 36.69
N LEU A 98 -4.63 15.28 36.03
CA LEU A 98 -3.74 14.27 36.61
C LEU A 98 -3.10 14.80 37.89
N ALA A 99 -2.48 15.98 37.86
CA ALA A 99 -1.83 16.58 39.03
C ALA A 99 -2.82 16.76 40.20
N ARG A 100 -4.05 17.21 39.92
CA ARG A 100 -5.12 17.31 40.92
C ARG A 100 -5.46 15.94 41.53
N ILE A 101 -5.68 14.92 40.70
CA ILE A 101 -6.01 13.57 41.17
C ILE A 101 -4.87 12.98 41.99
N GLU A 102 -3.61 13.18 41.58
CA GLU A 102 -2.45 12.74 42.32
C GLU A 102 -2.39 13.40 43.72
N ALA A 103 -2.64 14.70 43.80
CA ALA A 103 -2.69 15.43 45.07
C ALA A 103 -3.82 14.94 45.99
N GLU A 104 -5.03 14.75 45.45
CA GLU A 104 -6.17 14.19 46.19
C GLU A 104 -5.86 12.78 46.73
N VAL A 105 -5.28 11.92 45.89
CA VAL A 105 -4.94 10.54 46.27
C VAL A 105 -3.85 10.52 47.34
N LEU A 106 -2.83 11.38 47.24
CA LEU A 106 -1.78 11.47 48.25
C LEU A 106 -2.32 11.99 49.58
N ALA A 107 -3.23 12.97 49.57
CA ALA A 107 -3.90 13.46 50.77
C ALA A 107 -4.78 12.37 51.42
N GLU A 108 -5.57 11.63 50.62
CA GLU A 108 -6.39 10.53 51.12
C GLU A 108 -5.51 9.43 51.73
N VAL A 109 -4.44 9.02 51.05
CA VAL A 109 -3.50 8.00 51.53
C VAL A 109 -2.78 8.42 52.81
N ALA A 110 -2.45 9.71 52.96
CA ALA A 110 -1.82 10.22 54.19
C ALA A 110 -2.75 10.12 55.42
N SER A 111 -4.07 10.22 55.21
CA SER A 111 -5.07 10.05 56.28
C SER A 111 -5.38 8.58 56.59
N MET A 112 -4.99 7.66 55.71
CA MET A 112 -5.31 6.23 55.83
C MET A 112 -4.29 5.45 56.66
N ARG A 113 -4.76 4.54 57.52
CA ARG A 113 -3.89 3.56 58.17
C ARG A 113 -3.20 2.65 57.13
N PRO A 114 -1.92 2.30 57.31
CA PRO A 114 -1.25 1.27 56.53
C PRO A 114 -2.07 -0.03 56.53
N SER A 115 -2.28 -0.61 55.36
CA SER A 115 -3.09 -1.82 55.18
C SER A 115 -2.38 -2.79 54.24
N ALA A 116 -2.60 -4.09 54.44
CA ALA A 116 -2.15 -5.10 53.49
C ALA A 116 -2.87 -4.94 52.13
N GLY A 117 -2.23 -5.38 51.04
CA GLY A 117 -2.82 -5.37 49.70
C GLY A 117 -2.74 -4.03 48.94
N ARG A 118 -1.85 -3.11 49.35
CA ARG A 118 -1.54 -1.90 48.59
C ARG A 118 -0.69 -2.24 47.36
N LEU A 119 -0.99 -1.59 46.24
CA LEU A 119 -0.31 -1.73 44.97
C LEU A 119 0.76 -0.63 44.82
N PRO A 120 1.83 -0.87 44.05
CA PRO A 120 2.81 0.17 43.75
C PRO A 120 2.14 1.36 43.04
N TYR A 121 2.65 2.56 43.30
CA TYR A 121 2.20 3.74 42.59
C TYR A 121 2.49 3.60 41.08
N PRO A 122 1.55 3.95 40.18
CA PRO A 122 1.78 3.86 38.75
C PRO A 122 3.04 4.59 38.29
N SER A 123 3.79 4.02 37.35
CA SER A 123 5.00 4.66 36.84
C SER A 123 4.66 5.99 36.16
N PRO A 124 5.44 7.07 36.40
CA PRO A 124 5.22 8.34 35.74
C PRO A 124 5.43 8.20 34.23
N LEU A 125 4.71 9.01 33.46
CA LEU A 125 4.96 9.10 32.02
C LEU A 125 6.32 9.78 31.77
N PRO A 126 7.06 9.39 30.72
CA PRO A 126 8.24 10.14 30.30
C PRO A 126 7.86 11.58 29.92
N PRO A 127 8.84 12.51 29.87
CA PRO A 127 8.62 13.84 29.34
C PRO A 127 7.99 13.76 27.94
N PHE A 128 6.98 14.60 27.68
CA PHE A 128 6.22 14.49 26.43
C PHE A 128 7.11 14.67 25.20
N GLU A 129 8.02 15.63 25.20
CA GLU A 129 8.95 15.84 24.07
C GLU A 129 9.84 14.63 23.79
N THR A 130 10.31 13.93 24.83
CA THR A 130 11.09 12.70 24.65
C THR A 130 10.25 11.61 23.99
N GLN A 131 9.01 11.41 24.45
CA GLN A 131 8.08 10.44 23.86
C GLN A 131 7.72 10.80 22.42
N ARG A 132 7.41 12.08 22.18
CA ARG A 132 7.04 12.65 20.88
C ARG A 132 8.17 12.46 19.87
N GLN A 133 9.39 12.86 20.22
CA GLN A 133 10.55 12.70 19.34
C GLN A 133 10.84 11.23 19.05
N ALA A 134 10.77 10.36 20.05
CA ALA A 134 11.00 8.93 19.87
C ALA A 134 10.00 8.32 18.88
N LYS A 135 8.70 8.58 19.07
CA LYS A 135 7.64 8.06 18.19
C LYS A 135 7.73 8.61 16.76
N ILE A 136 8.00 9.90 16.60
CA ILE A 136 8.19 10.50 15.26
C ILE A 136 9.40 9.87 14.57
N SER A 137 10.51 9.70 15.29
CA SER A 137 11.73 9.09 14.75
C SER A 137 11.52 7.62 14.38
N GLU A 138 10.83 6.86 15.21
CA GLU A 138 10.45 5.46 14.95
C GLU A 138 9.58 5.34 13.69
N HIS A 139 8.57 6.21 13.55
CA HIS A 139 7.73 6.25 12.36
C HIS A 139 8.54 6.55 11.09
N HIS A 140 9.43 7.54 11.15
CA HIS A 140 10.30 7.84 10.00
C HIS A 140 11.23 6.67 9.65
N ALA A 141 11.85 6.03 10.65
CA ALA A 141 12.70 4.87 10.43
C ALA A 141 11.93 3.72 9.78
N PHE A 142 10.71 3.45 10.27
CA PHE A 142 9.83 2.45 9.69
C PHE A 142 9.50 2.74 8.22
N ARG A 143 9.15 3.99 7.88
CA ARG A 143 8.83 4.38 6.50
C ARG A 143 10.04 4.30 5.56
N VAL A 144 11.24 4.57 6.05
CA VAL A 144 12.48 4.40 5.27
C VAL A 144 12.74 2.92 4.99
N GLN A 145 12.60 2.07 6.01
CA GLN A 145 12.77 0.63 5.86
C GLN A 145 11.73 0.04 4.90
N GLU A 146 10.45 0.38 5.07
CA GLU A 146 9.37 -0.08 4.20
C GLU A 146 9.61 0.26 2.72
N LYS A 147 10.12 1.47 2.44
CA LYS A 147 10.49 1.87 1.07
C LYS A 147 11.65 1.04 0.52
N ALA A 148 12.66 0.72 1.35
CA ALA A 148 13.77 -0.11 0.94
C ALA A 148 13.33 -1.55 0.65
N ASP A 149 12.51 -2.12 1.53
CA ASP A 149 11.96 -3.48 1.37
C ASP A 149 11.08 -3.58 0.12
N HIS A 150 10.23 -2.57 -0.13
CA HIS A 150 9.40 -2.52 -1.33
C HIS A 150 10.22 -2.40 -2.62
N ALA A 151 11.32 -1.63 -2.60
CA ALA A 151 12.21 -1.52 -3.76
C ALA A 151 12.90 -2.86 -4.07
N LEU A 152 13.33 -3.60 -3.04
CA LEU A 152 13.88 -4.94 -3.20
C LEU A 152 12.86 -5.92 -3.77
N TYR A 153 11.62 -5.87 -3.27
CA TYR A 153 10.53 -6.70 -3.78
C TYR A 153 10.24 -6.43 -5.25
N LEU A 154 10.11 -5.16 -5.66
CA LEU A 154 9.88 -4.82 -7.07
C LEU A 154 11.02 -5.29 -7.98
N ALA A 155 12.27 -5.14 -7.55
CA ALA A 155 13.42 -5.61 -8.32
C ALA A 155 13.42 -7.15 -8.47
N GLN A 156 12.96 -7.89 -7.46
CA GLN A 156 12.80 -9.33 -7.54
C GLN A 156 11.70 -9.72 -8.54
N VAL A 157 10.54 -9.07 -8.46
CA VAL A 157 9.41 -9.32 -9.39
C VAL A 157 9.82 -9.02 -10.83
N GLU A 158 10.55 -7.93 -11.07
CA GLU A 158 11.05 -7.59 -12.39
C GLU A 158 12.01 -8.67 -12.92
N ARG A 159 12.92 -9.18 -12.06
CA ARG A 159 13.83 -10.26 -12.45
C ARG A 159 13.09 -11.54 -12.81
N GLU A 160 12.12 -11.94 -11.98
CA GLU A 160 11.30 -13.14 -12.21
C GLU A 160 10.49 -13.00 -13.52
N SER A 161 9.90 -11.84 -13.77
CA SER A 161 9.18 -11.54 -15.01
C SER A 161 10.09 -11.64 -16.24
N GLN A 162 11.32 -11.09 -16.16
CA GLN A 162 12.29 -11.17 -17.26
C GLN A 162 12.76 -12.60 -17.52
N GLU A 163 12.93 -13.41 -16.46
CA GLU A 163 13.28 -14.82 -16.56
C GLU A 163 12.15 -15.63 -17.23
N GLU A 164 10.89 -15.39 -16.83
CA GLU A 164 9.71 -16.03 -17.43
C GLU A 164 9.54 -15.65 -18.90
N GLU A 165 9.64 -14.37 -19.24
CA GLU A 165 9.59 -13.91 -20.63
C GLU A 165 10.71 -14.53 -21.49
N ALA A 166 11.93 -14.63 -20.96
CA ALA A 166 13.04 -15.27 -21.65
C ALA A 166 12.81 -16.77 -21.84
N GLU A 167 12.18 -17.46 -20.89
CA GLU A 167 11.84 -18.87 -21.02
C GLU A 167 10.74 -19.09 -22.07
N LEU A 168 9.68 -18.28 -22.04
CA LEU A 168 8.62 -18.32 -23.04
C LEU A 168 9.16 -18.07 -24.45
N GLN A 169 10.07 -17.12 -24.60
CA GLN A 169 10.72 -16.86 -25.89
C GLN A 169 11.52 -18.09 -26.37
N ARG A 170 12.30 -18.73 -25.49
CA ARG A 170 13.04 -19.96 -25.85
C ARG A 170 12.11 -21.11 -26.26
N GLN A 171 10.99 -21.28 -25.57
CA GLN A 171 10.00 -22.29 -25.93
C GLN A 171 9.38 -22.00 -27.29
N SER A 172 8.99 -20.74 -27.53
CA SER A 172 8.49 -20.29 -28.84
C SER A 172 9.51 -20.54 -29.96
N ASP A 173 10.79 -20.25 -29.73
CA ASP A 173 11.85 -20.46 -30.72
C ASP A 173 12.01 -21.95 -31.06
N LEU A 174 11.95 -22.84 -30.05
CA LEU A 174 12.01 -24.29 -30.24
C LEU A 174 10.79 -24.84 -31.00
N GLU A 175 9.59 -24.31 -30.71
CA GLU A 175 8.38 -24.68 -31.44
C GLU A 175 8.45 -24.24 -32.91
N ASP A 176 8.94 -23.02 -33.17
CA ASP A 176 9.17 -22.50 -34.51
C ASP A 176 10.18 -23.35 -35.29
N GLU A 177 11.28 -23.77 -34.65
CA GLU A 177 12.27 -24.66 -35.26
C GLU A 177 11.68 -26.02 -35.62
N ARG A 178 10.93 -26.65 -34.70
CA ARG A 178 10.24 -27.93 -34.93
C ARG A 178 9.25 -27.81 -36.08
N TYR A 179 8.43 -26.76 -36.08
CA TYR A 179 7.48 -26.50 -37.15
C TYR A 179 8.17 -26.35 -38.51
N ARG A 180 9.30 -25.63 -38.58
CA ARG A 180 10.09 -25.50 -39.81
C ARG A 180 10.65 -26.85 -40.29
N GLU A 181 11.13 -27.68 -39.38
CA GLU A 181 11.65 -29.01 -39.72
C GLU A 181 10.55 -29.96 -40.22
N GLU A 182 9.42 -30.04 -39.50
CA GLU A 182 8.25 -30.82 -39.91
C GLU A 182 7.76 -30.38 -41.28
N ARG A 183 7.63 -29.06 -41.50
CA ARG A 183 7.23 -28.49 -42.78
C ARG A 183 8.22 -28.81 -43.89
N ARG A 184 9.53 -28.79 -43.60
CA ARG A 184 10.57 -29.19 -44.57
C ARG A 184 10.44 -30.65 -44.96
N ILE A 185 10.22 -31.55 -44.00
CA ILE A 185 10.05 -32.99 -44.23
C ILE A 185 8.76 -33.23 -45.03
N GLN A 186 7.66 -32.59 -44.63
CA GLN A 186 6.38 -32.68 -45.33
C GLN A 186 6.52 -32.26 -46.79
N LEU A 187 7.07 -31.07 -47.05
CA LEU A 187 7.31 -30.59 -48.41
C LEU A 187 8.21 -31.56 -49.19
N ALA A 188 9.28 -32.08 -48.59
CA ALA A 188 10.18 -33.04 -49.26
C ALA A 188 9.46 -34.33 -49.69
N SER A 189 8.44 -34.77 -48.94
CA SER A 189 7.65 -35.97 -49.25
C SER A 189 6.53 -35.78 -50.30
N MET A 190 6.18 -34.53 -50.62
CA MET A 190 5.12 -34.20 -51.58
C MET A 190 5.64 -34.16 -53.01
N THR A 191 4.77 -34.51 -53.95
CA THR A 191 5.01 -34.31 -55.39
C THR A 191 4.92 -32.82 -55.74
N GLU A 192 5.45 -32.43 -56.91
CA GLU A 192 5.53 -31.02 -57.30
C GLU A 192 4.14 -30.38 -57.49
N ASP A 193 3.16 -31.14 -58.01
CA ASP A 193 1.78 -30.66 -58.17
C ASP A 193 1.09 -30.43 -56.81
N GLU A 194 1.34 -31.30 -55.83
CA GLU A 194 0.83 -31.17 -54.46
C GLU A 194 1.44 -29.95 -53.74
N ARG A 195 2.73 -29.67 -53.96
CA ARG A 195 3.38 -28.46 -53.42
C ARG A 195 2.78 -27.19 -54.00
N GLN A 196 2.55 -27.15 -55.31
CA GLN A 196 1.94 -25.99 -55.96
C GLN A 196 0.51 -25.73 -55.46
N ALA A 197 -0.28 -26.78 -55.25
CA ALA A 197 -1.61 -26.67 -54.66
C ALA A 197 -1.57 -26.14 -53.21
N LEU A 198 -0.64 -26.64 -52.39
CA LEU A 198 -0.43 -26.17 -51.01
C LEU A 198 -0.05 -24.68 -50.97
N PHE A 199 0.94 -24.26 -51.75
CA PHE A 199 1.36 -22.85 -51.78
C PHE A 199 0.26 -21.91 -52.31
N ALA A 200 -0.54 -22.36 -53.27
CA ALA A 200 -1.69 -21.60 -53.75
C ALA A 200 -2.76 -21.44 -52.66
N GLN A 201 -2.99 -22.50 -51.86
CA GLN A 201 -3.90 -22.45 -50.72
C GLN A 201 -3.39 -21.52 -49.62
N GLU A 202 -2.10 -21.62 -49.25
CA GLU A 202 -1.48 -20.75 -48.24
C GLU A 202 -1.54 -19.28 -48.65
N ARG A 203 -1.20 -18.94 -49.91
CA ARG A 203 -1.31 -17.56 -50.42
C ARG A 203 -2.73 -17.04 -50.30
N ARG A 204 -3.73 -17.84 -50.66
CA ARG A 204 -5.13 -17.45 -50.56
C ARG A 204 -5.55 -17.17 -49.12
N VAL A 205 -5.07 -17.96 -48.16
CA VAL A 205 -5.33 -17.72 -46.73
C VAL A 205 -4.66 -16.44 -46.24
N ILE A 206 -3.40 -16.21 -46.63
CA ILE A 206 -2.66 -14.98 -46.29
C ILE A 206 -3.38 -13.74 -46.85
N GLU A 207 -3.83 -13.78 -48.11
CA GLU A 207 -4.59 -12.69 -48.73
C GLU A 207 -5.93 -12.41 -48.02
N LEU A 208 -6.62 -13.47 -47.55
CA LEU A 208 -7.87 -13.32 -46.79
C LEU A 208 -7.63 -12.66 -45.42
N LEU A 209 -6.54 -13.01 -44.74
CA LEU A 209 -6.13 -12.39 -43.48
C LEU A 209 -5.70 -10.93 -43.68
N GLN A 210 -4.87 -10.66 -44.69
CA GLN A 210 -4.37 -9.31 -45.00
C GLN A 210 -5.47 -8.36 -45.48
N SER A 211 -6.48 -8.87 -46.18
CA SER A 211 -7.64 -8.07 -46.60
C SER A 211 -8.63 -7.78 -45.47
N GLY A 212 -8.42 -8.34 -44.27
CA GLY A 212 -9.29 -8.16 -43.10
C GLY A 212 -10.69 -8.78 -43.24
N LYS A 213 -10.94 -9.56 -44.31
CA LYS A 213 -12.22 -10.22 -44.58
C LYS A 213 -12.46 -11.42 -43.67
N VAL A 214 -11.39 -11.99 -43.13
CA VAL A 214 -11.40 -13.09 -42.16
C VAL A 214 -10.34 -12.77 -41.12
N THR A 215 -10.69 -12.86 -39.84
CA THR A 215 -9.73 -12.69 -38.73
C THR A 215 -9.24 -14.04 -38.23
N VAL A 216 -8.09 -14.04 -37.53
CA VAL A 216 -7.58 -15.24 -36.84
C VAL A 216 -8.62 -15.79 -35.86
N HIS A 217 -9.42 -14.91 -35.23
CA HIS A 217 -10.50 -15.30 -34.34
C HIS A 217 -11.62 -16.06 -35.06
N ASP A 218 -11.98 -15.67 -36.28
CA ASP A 218 -13.00 -16.36 -37.09
C ASP A 218 -12.55 -17.77 -37.50
N ILE A 219 -11.26 -17.94 -37.78
CA ILE A 219 -10.67 -19.25 -38.11
C ILE A 219 -10.69 -20.17 -36.88
N ILE A 220 -10.29 -19.66 -35.70
CA ILE A 220 -10.32 -20.41 -34.45
C ILE A 220 -11.75 -20.78 -34.06
N ALA A 221 -12.70 -19.85 -34.17
CA ALA A 221 -14.11 -20.11 -33.89
C ALA A 221 -14.69 -21.19 -34.83
N HIS A 222 -14.33 -21.17 -36.11
CA HIS A 222 -14.75 -22.19 -37.07
C HIS A 222 -14.14 -23.57 -36.77
N LEU A 223 -12.86 -23.63 -36.38
CA LEU A 223 -12.18 -24.87 -36.01
C LEU A 223 -12.78 -25.48 -34.72
N ASN A 224 -13.06 -24.65 -33.72
CA ASN A 224 -13.69 -25.09 -32.47
C ASN A 224 -15.09 -25.65 -32.71
N LYS A 225 -15.90 -24.97 -33.54
CA LYS A 225 -17.24 -25.46 -33.92
C LYS A 225 -17.18 -26.82 -34.63
N LYS A 226 -16.22 -26.98 -35.54
CA LYS A 226 -16.04 -28.22 -36.31
C LYS A 226 -15.54 -29.40 -35.46
N ASN A 227 -14.74 -29.13 -34.44
CA ASN A 227 -14.31 -30.14 -33.47
C ASN A 227 -15.46 -30.52 -32.52
N SER A 228 -16.27 -29.57 -32.05
CA SER A 228 -17.45 -29.87 -31.24
C SER A 228 -18.54 -30.67 -31.98
N GLU A 229 -18.62 -30.56 -33.31
CA GLU A 229 -19.53 -31.35 -34.15
C GLU A 229 -18.99 -32.76 -34.47
N LYS A 230 -17.70 -33.04 -34.17
CA LYS A 230 -17.09 -34.36 -34.35
C LYS A 230 -17.12 -35.24 -33.09
N ASP A 231 -17.25 -34.63 -31.91
CA ASP A 231 -17.25 -35.31 -30.60
C ASP A 231 -18.66 -35.55 -30.03
N GLY A 232 -19.73 -35.33 -30.82
CA GLY A 232 -21.13 -35.62 -30.48
C GLY A 232 -21.77 -36.58 -31.46
#